data_AF-A0A916ABK5-F1
#
_entry.id   AF-A0A916ABK5-F1
#
_cell.length_a   1.000
_cell.length_b   1.000
_cell.length_c   1.000
_cell.angle_alpha   90.00
_cell.angle_beta   90.00
_cell.angle_gamma   90.00
#
_symmetry.space_group_name_H-M   'P 1'
#
loop_
_entity.id
_entity.type
_entity.pdbx_description
1 polymer ?
#
loop_
_entity_poly.entity_id
_entity_poly.type
_entity_poly.pdbx_seq_one_letter_code
_entity_poly.pdbx_strand_id
1 'polypeptide(L)' 'MGKQGGARVIYFTRLEAGELCMLLVYPKAAKDTIPGHILKAIRKEIEDDDS' A
#
# COMPACT_ATOMS: atom_id res chain seq x y z
N MET A 1 23.83 17.68 5.09
CA MET A 1 22.38 17.56 4.78
C MET A 1 22.06 16.10 4.46
N GLY A 2 21.59 15.33 5.44
CA GLY A 2 21.24 13.92 5.26
C GLY A 2 19.75 13.76 4.95
N LYS A 3 19.41 13.38 3.72
CA LYS A 3 18.07 12.89 3.41
C LYS A 3 18.06 11.39 3.70
N GLN A 4 17.43 10.98 4.79
CA GLN A 4 17.14 9.56 5.03
C GLN A 4 16.19 9.08 3.92
N GLY A 5 16.75 8.48 2.87
CA GLY A 5 16.03 7.94 1.72
C GLY A 5 15.27 6.66 2.03
N GLY A 6 14.33 6.72 2.98
CA GLY A 6 13.43 5.60 3.25
C GLY A 6 12.26 5.57 2.27
N ALA A 7 11.77 4.38 1.95
CA ALA A 7 10.49 4.18 1.27
C ALA A 7 9.40 3.80 2.29
N ARG A 8 8.14 4.09 1.95
CA ARG A 8 6.96 3.54 2.59
C ARG A 8 6.40 2.47 1.65
N VAL A 9 6.19 1.28 2.18
CA VAL A 9 5.52 0.16 1.51
C VAL A 9 4.23 -0.09 2.27
N ILE A 10 3.11 -0.11 1.55
CA ILE A 10 1.79 -0.43 2.11
C ILE A 10 1.34 -1.73 1.44
N TYR A 11 1.00 -2.72 2.25
CA TYR A 11 0.59 -4.05 1.82
C TYR A 11 -0.58 -4.54 2.67
N PHE A 12 -1.31 -5.53 2.16
CA PHE A 12 -2.28 -6.31 2.91
C PHE A 12 -2.03 -7.80 2.70
N THR A 13 -2.48 -8.60 3.65
CA THR A 13 -2.38 -10.06 3.57
C THR A 13 -3.75 -10.65 3.28
N ARG A 14 -3.85 -11.50 2.27
CA ARG A 14 -5.03 -12.34 2.03
C ARG A 14 -4.78 -13.66 2.75
N LEU A 15 -5.20 -13.73 4.01
CA LEU A 15 -4.93 -14.88 4.87
C LEU A 15 -5.51 -16.18 4.33
N GLU A 16 -6.67 -16.12 3.68
CA GLU A 16 -7.35 -17.28 3.09
C GLU A 16 -6.59 -17.85 1.89
N ALA A 17 -5.92 -16.99 1.10
CA ALA A 17 -5.10 -17.38 -0.05
C ALA A 17 -3.62 -17.58 0.31
N GLY A 18 -3.19 -17.16 1.51
CA GLY A 18 -1.78 -17.17 1.91
C GLY A 18 -0.92 -16.13 1.18
N GLU A 19 -1.53 -15.07 0.64
CA GLU A 19 -0.86 -14.11 -0.25
C GLU A 19 -0.52 -12.78 0.44
N LEU A 20 0.57 -12.16 0.01
CA LEU A 20 0.97 -10.81 0.40
C LEU A 20 0.76 -9.87 -0.79
N CYS A 21 -0.27 -9.03 -0.72
CA CYS A 21 -0.64 -8.12 -1.79
C CYS A 21 -0.10 -6.71 -1.50
N MET A 22 0.76 -6.21 -2.38
CA MET A 22 1.35 -4.88 -2.25
C MET A 22 0.41 -3.83 -2.85
N LEU A 23 -0.03 -2.84 -2.07
CA LEU A 23 -0.88 -1.76 -2.56
C LEU A 23 -0.04 -0.64 -3.19
N LEU A 24 0.97 -0.16 -2.46
CA LEU A 24 1.67 1.08 -2.80
C LEU A 24 3.12 1.07 -2.29
N VAL A 25 4.02 1.64 -3.08
CA VAL A 25 5.41 1.92 -2.67
C VAL A 25 5.76 3.35 -3.06
N TYR A 26 6.27 4.15 -2.12
CA TYR A 26 6.68 5.52 -2.40
C TYR A 26 7.80 6.02 -1.49
N PRO A 27 8.65 6.97 -1.95
CA PRO A 27 9.66 7.60 -1.10
C PRO A 27 9.00 8.32 0.08
N LYS A 28 9.62 8.28 1.26
CA LYS A 28 9.10 9.00 2.44
C LYS A 28 8.91 10.49 2.20
N ALA A 29 9.72 11.08 1.33
CA ALA A 29 9.66 12.49 0.95
C ALA A 29 8.52 12.84 -0.03
N ALA A 30 7.88 11.85 -0.66
CA ALA A 30 6.90 12.10 -1.71
C ALA A 30 5.51 12.46 -1.17
N LYS A 31 5.13 11.91 -0.01
CA LYS A 31 3.83 12.14 0.63
C LYS A 31 3.95 11.88 2.13
N ASP A 32 3.23 12.64 2.97
CA ASP A 32 3.26 12.46 4.43
C ASP A 32 2.42 11.26 4.90
N THR A 33 1.11 11.26 4.61
CA THR A 33 0.18 10.19 5.01
C THR A 33 -0.94 10.08 3.99
N ILE A 34 -1.24 8.86 3.55
CA ILE A 34 -2.37 8.57 2.66
C ILE A 34 -3.59 8.27 3.54
N PRO A 35 -4.75 8.93 3.33
CA PRO A 35 -5.96 8.65 4.08
C PRO A 35 -6.41 7.18 3.95
N GLY A 36 -6.86 6.59 5.05
CA GLY A 36 -7.27 5.17 5.07
C GLY A 36 -8.43 4.84 4.13
N HIS A 37 -9.32 5.79 3.83
CA HIS A 37 -10.42 5.58 2.88
C HIS A 37 -9.91 5.34 1.45
N ILE A 38 -8.81 5.99 1.05
CA ILE A 38 -8.17 5.77 -0.25
C ILE A 38 -7.56 4.37 -0.32
N LEU A 39 -6.87 3.95 0.75
CA LEU A 39 -6.29 2.61 0.82
C LEU A 39 -7.37 1.52 0.75
N LYS A 40 -8.53 1.76 1.38
CA LYS A 40 -9.68 0.85 1.32
C LYS A 40 -10.27 0.76 -0.09
N ALA A 41 -10.35 1.87 -0.82
CA ALA A 41 -10.81 1.89 -2.20
C ALA A 41 -9.85 1.11 -3.13
N ILE A 42 -8.54 1.35 -3.00
CA ILE A 42 -7.52 0.64 -3.80
C ILE A 42 -7.56 -0.87 -3.51
N ARG A 43 -7.68 -1.26 -2.23
CA ARG A 43 -7.82 -2.67 -1.87
C ARG A 43 -9.04 -3.31 -2.54
N LYS A 44 -10.18 -2.64 -2.50
CA LYS A 44 -11.42 -3.15 -3.09
C LYS A 44 -11.28 -3.38 -4.58
N GLU A 45 -10.64 -2.47 -5.31
CA GLU A 45 -10.41 -2.64 -6.74
C GLU A 45 -9.56 -3.89 -7.03
N ILE A 46 -8.49 -4.12 -6.25
CA ILE A 46 -7.62 -5.29 -6.39
C ILE A 46 -8.39 -6.59 -6.08
N GLU A 47 -9.24 -6.59 -5.04
CA GLU A 47 -10.05 -7.75 -4.69
C GLU A 47 -11.16 -8.05 -5.73
N ASP A 48 -11.73 -7.01 -6.33
CA ASP A 48 -12.76 -7.13 -7.36
C ASP A 48 -12.16 -7.64 -8.70
N ASP A 49 -10.92 -7.26 -9.05
CA ASP A 49 -10.19 -7.75 -10.24
C ASP A 49 -9.79 -9.24 -10.16
N ASP A 50 -9.66 -9.79 -8.96
CA ASP A 50 -9.30 -11.20 -8.71
C ASP A 50 -10.51 -12.17 -8.75
N SER A 51 -11.74 -11.65 -8.96
CA SER A 51 -13.00 -12.42 -8.89
C SER A 51 -13.57 -12.87 -10.23
#